data_AF-A0ABD2FNH1-F1
#
_entry.id   AF-A0ABD2FNH1-F1
#
_cell.length_a   1.000
_cell.length_b   1.000
_cell.length_c   1.000
_cell.angle_alpha   90.00
_cell.angle_beta   90.00
_cell.angle_gamma   90.00
#
_symmetry.space_group_name_H-M   'P 1'
#
loop_
_entity.id
_entity.type
_entity.pdbx_description
1 polymer ?
#
loop_
_entity_poly.entity_id
_entity_poly.type
_entity_poly.pdbx_seq_one_letter_code
_entity_poly.pdbx_strand_id
1 'polypeptide(L)'
;MQVQSVGIRKVTLKIRGIKEATLKETELEVDLDTKLHTLVVASRLLANTLDFQLKKGFDKDLLERIPLSVEAEIQENRIIKMADAENI
;
A
#
# COMPACT_ATOMS: atom_id res chain seq x y z
N MET A 1 -0.50 -15.71 -27.92
CA MET A 1 -1.01 -15.70 -26.53
C MET A 1 -1.14 -14.25 -26.10
N GLN A 2 -2.36 -13.73 -26.06
CA GLN A 2 -2.63 -12.38 -25.59
C GLN A 2 -2.76 -12.49 -24.07
N VAL A 3 -1.75 -12.05 -23.34
CA VAL A 3 -1.81 -11.99 -21.87
C VAL A 3 -2.91 -10.98 -21.57
N GLN A 4 -4.08 -11.45 -21.14
CA GLN A 4 -5.13 -10.57 -20.63
C GLN A 4 -4.52 -9.85 -19.43
N SER A 5 -4.17 -8.57 -19.56
CA SER A 5 -3.81 -7.74 -18.42
C SER A 5 -5.09 -7.54 -17.61
N VAL A 6 -5.41 -8.50 -16.74
CA VAL A 6 -6.48 -8.34 -15.75
C VAL A 6 -6.22 -7.03 -15.01
N GLY A 7 -7.23 -6.17 -15.02
CA GLY A 7 -7.12 -4.70 -15.07
C GLY A 7 -6.33 -4.07 -13.93
N ILE A 8 -5.17 -3.52 -14.27
CA ILE A 8 -4.46 -2.57 -13.41
C ILE A 8 -5.32 -1.31 -13.28
N ARG A 9 -5.58 -0.87 -12.06
CA ARG A 9 -6.35 0.36 -11.78
C ARG A 9 -5.47 1.34 -11.01
N LYS A 10 -5.39 2.59 -11.48
CA LYS A 10 -4.79 3.69 -10.73
C LYS A 10 -5.85 4.28 -9.78
N VAL A 11 -5.53 4.39 -8.50
CA VAL A 11 -6.44 4.83 -7.44
C VAL A 11 -5.69 5.67 -6.41
N THR A 12 -6.42 6.53 -5.70
CA THR A 12 -5.94 7.12 -4.45
C THR A 12 -6.46 6.27 -3.30
N LEU A 13 -5.56 5.75 -2.47
CA LEU A 13 -5.88 4.95 -1.29
C LEU A 13 -5.68 5.79 -0.05
N LYS A 14 -6.57 5.65 0.93
CA LYS A 14 -6.32 6.14 2.29
C LYS A 14 -6.03 4.95 3.19
N ILE A 15 -4.78 4.79 3.58
CA ILE A 15 -4.35 3.75 4.51
C ILE A 15 -4.90 4.11 5.90
N ARG A 16 -5.63 3.17 6.50
CA ARG A 16 -6.31 3.29 7.80
C ARG A 16 -5.70 2.42 8.88
N GLY A 17 -4.97 1.39 8.49
CA GLY A 17 -4.40 0.44 9.43
C GLY A 17 -3.48 -0.55 8.73
N ILE A 18 -2.90 -1.41 9.57
CA ILE A 18 -2.07 -2.54 9.18
C ILE A 18 -2.72 -3.76 9.79
N LYS A 19 -3.07 -4.73 8.95
CA LYS A 19 -3.62 -6.01 9.40
C LYS A 19 -2.51 -7.00 9.76
N GLU A 20 -1.49 -7.07 8.93
CA GLU A 20 -0.29 -7.87 9.15
C GLU A 20 0.92 -7.22 8.47
N ALA A 21 2.10 -7.33 9.09
CA ALA A 21 3.34 -6.79 8.55
C ALA A 21 4.49 -7.78 8.71
N THR A 22 5.15 -8.06 7.59
CA THR A 22 6.41 -8.80 7.55
C THR A 22 7.47 -7.98 6.82
N LEU A 23 8.73 -8.42 6.87
CA LEU A 23 9.79 -7.77 6.09
C LEU A 23 9.63 -7.92 4.57
N LYS A 24 8.77 -8.84 4.12
CA LYS A 24 8.52 -9.10 2.69
C LYS A 24 7.28 -8.37 2.20
N GLU A 25 6.16 -8.57 2.88
CA GLU A 25 4.85 -8.04 2.50
C GLU A 25 4.11 -7.48 3.72
N THR A 26 3.25 -6.50 3.46
CA THR A 26 2.38 -5.85 4.44
C THR A 26 0.94 -5.89 3.91
N GLU A 27 0.01 -6.33 4.74
CA GLU A 27 -1.43 -6.24 4.51
C GLU A 27 -1.94 -4.92 5.09
N LEU A 28 -2.33 -4.00 4.21
CA LEU A 28 -2.84 -2.68 4.55
C LEU A 28 -4.35 -2.68 4.54
N GLU A 29 -4.95 -2.06 5.55
CA GLU A 29 -6.37 -1.70 5.55
C GLU A 29 -6.50 -0.32 4.91
N VAL A 30 -7.26 -0.23 3.82
CA VAL A 30 -7.38 1.00 3.02
C VAL A 30 -8.84 1.33 2.74
N ASP A 31 -9.18 2.62 2.77
CA ASP A 31 -10.41 3.08 2.13
C ASP A 31 -10.17 3.15 0.61
N LEU A 32 -10.97 2.38 -0.13
CA LEU A 32 -11.06 2.42 -1.58
C LEU A 32 -12.53 2.45 -1.97
N ASP A 33 -12.92 3.39 -2.84
CA ASP A 33 -14.31 3.59 -3.27
C ASP A 33 -15.31 3.62 -2.09
N THR A 34 -14.95 4.31 -0.99
CA THR A 34 -15.73 4.44 0.27
C THR A 34 -15.92 3.16 1.08
N LYS A 35 -15.23 2.07 0.73
CA LYS A 35 -15.24 0.80 1.46
C LYS A 35 -13.86 0.47 2.02
N LEU A 36 -13.84 -0.24 3.15
CA LEU A 36 -12.61 -0.77 3.71
C LEU A 36 -12.20 -2.04 2.94
N HIS A 37 -10.97 -2.07 2.46
CA HIS A 37 -10.37 -3.20 1.77
C HIS A 37 -9.04 -3.57 2.41
N THR A 38 -8.67 -4.85 2.33
CA THR A 38 -7.30 -5.29 2.63
C THR A 38 -6.55 -5.44 1.32
N LEU A 39 -5.44 -4.72 1.18
CA LEU A 39 -4.54 -4.83 0.04
C LEU A 39 -3.15 -5.28 0.49
N VAL A 40 -2.49 -6.08 -0.34
CA VAL A 40 -1.13 -6.54 -0.07
C VAL A 40 -0.14 -5.67 -0.82
N VAL A 41 0.90 -5.21 -0.12
CA VAL A 41 2.01 -4.48 -0.73
C VAL A 41 3.34 -5.11 -0.33
N ALA A 42 4.32 -5.09 -1.24
CA ALA A 42 5.69 -5.43 -0.87
C ALA A 42 6.21 -4.40 0.15
N SER A 43 6.69 -4.84 1.31
CA SER A 43 7.12 -3.93 2.38
C SER A 43 8.23 -2.99 1.91
N ARG A 44 9.07 -3.43 0.94
CA ARG A 44 10.09 -2.58 0.32
C ARG A 44 9.50 -1.42 -0.48
N LEU A 45 8.42 -1.66 -1.22
CA LEU A 45 7.74 -0.60 -1.97
C LEU A 45 7.15 0.43 -1.01
N LEU A 46 6.52 -0.04 0.06
CA LEU A 46 5.95 0.81 1.11
C LEU A 46 7.03 1.66 1.80
N ALA A 47 8.14 1.03 2.20
CA ALA A 47 9.28 1.68 2.84
C ALA A 47 9.93 2.75 1.96
N ASN A 48 10.12 2.45 0.68
CA ASN A 48 10.68 3.41 -0.27
C ASN A 48 9.73 4.60 -0.51
N THR A 49 8.42 4.36 -0.55
CA THR A 49 7.43 5.41 -0.82
C THR A 49 7.29 6.36 0.37
N LEU A 50 7.28 5.80 1.58
CA LEU A 50 7.07 6.57 2.80
C LEU A 50 8.39 6.98 3.48
N ASP A 51 9.55 6.65 2.90
CA ASP A 51 10.88 6.92 3.46
C ASP A 51 11.03 6.46 4.93
N PHE A 52 10.99 5.14 5.12
CA PHE A 52 11.31 4.50 6.41
C PHE A 52 12.14 3.23 6.24
N GLN A 53 12.78 2.78 7.33
CA GLN A 53 13.61 1.58 7.31
C GLN A 53 12.82 0.31 7.61
N LEU A 54 13.01 -0.73 6.78
CA LEU A 54 12.49 -2.07 7.05
C LEU A 54 13.33 -2.78 8.11
N LYS A 55 12.86 -2.71 9.35
CA LYS A 55 13.41 -3.42 10.51
C LYS A 55 12.28 -4.16 11.24
N LYS A 56 12.62 -5.13 12.09
CA LYS A 56 11.61 -5.78 12.94
C LYS A 56 10.89 -4.71 13.77
N GLY A 57 9.56 -4.67 13.70
CA GLY A 57 8.76 -3.67 14.40
C GLY A 57 8.49 -2.37 13.62
N PHE A 58 8.80 -2.31 12.31
CA PHE A 58 8.51 -1.13 11.48
C PHE A 58 7.01 -0.79 11.40
N ASP A 59 6.15 -1.77 11.65
CA ASP A 59 4.69 -1.62 11.71
C ASP A 59 4.26 -0.59 12.75
N LYS A 60 4.98 -0.49 13.87
CA LYS A 60 4.73 0.55 14.88
C LYS A 60 5.02 1.95 14.35
N ASP A 61 6.19 2.12 13.73
CA ASP A 61 6.60 3.39 13.10
C ASP A 61 5.61 3.80 12.00
N LEU A 62 5.06 2.83 11.26
CA LEU A 62 4.06 3.07 10.23
C LEU A 62 2.67 3.42 10.81
N LEU A 63 2.25 2.78 11.91
CA LEU A 63 0.98 3.09 12.59
C LEU A 63 0.93 4.55 13.09
N GLU A 64 2.06 5.11 13.53
CA GLU A 64 2.14 6.52 13.98
C GLU A 64 1.89 7.52 12.85
N ARG A 65 2.07 7.11 11.59
CA ARG A 65 1.86 7.94 10.40
C ARG A 65 0.46 7.80 9.80
N ILE A 66 -0.29 6.79 10.23
CA ILE A 66 -1.64 6.50 9.74
C ILE A 66 -2.66 7.40 10.48
N PRO A 67 -3.66 7.98 9.78
CA PRO A 67 -4.01 7.72 8.39
C PRO A 67 -3.17 8.52 7.39
N LEU A 68 -2.84 7.90 6.26
CA LEU A 68 -2.05 8.51 5.18
C LEU A 68 -2.66 8.19 3.81
N SER A 69 -2.57 9.15 2.88
CA SER A 69 -3.12 9.04 1.53
C SER A 69 -2.00 8.85 0.53
N VAL A 70 -2.16 7.91 -0.41
CA VAL A 70 -1.16 7.57 -1.42
C VAL A 70 -1.83 7.33 -2.76
N GLU A 71 -1.15 7.67 -3.85
CA GLU A 71 -1.52 7.16 -5.16
C GLU A 71 -0.97 5.74 -5.33
N ALA A 72 -1.76 4.84 -5.89
CA ALA A 72 -1.34 3.46 -6.11
C ALA A 72 -1.86 2.91 -7.45
N GLU A 73 -1.07 2.02 -8.04
CA GLU A 73 -1.56 1.08 -9.05
C GLU A 73 -1.85 -0.24 -8.35
N ILE A 74 -3.10 -0.71 -8.48
CA ILE A 74 -3.55 -1.98 -7.93
C ILE A 74 -3.83 -2.97 -9.05
N GLN A 75 -3.43 -4.22 -8.84
CA GLN A 75 -3.78 -5.37 -9.66
C GLN A 75 -4.39 -6.42 -8.73
N GLU A 76 -5.67 -6.74 -8.95
CA GLU A 76 -6.45 -7.60 -8.06
C GLU A 76 -6.49 -7.04 -6.62
N ASN A 77 -5.86 -7.69 -5.64
CA ASN A 77 -5.73 -7.17 -4.27
C ASN A 77 -4.34 -6.59 -3.96
N ARG A 78 -3.43 -6.54 -4.94
CA ARG A 78 -2.02 -6.21 -4.72
C ARG A 78 -1.71 -4.81 -5.21
N ILE A 79 -1.02 -4.05 -4.39
CA ILE A 79 -0.42 -2.77 -4.76
C ILE A 79 0.90 -3.06 -5.46
N ILE A 80 0.97 -2.70 -6.74
CA ILE A 80 2.15 -2.94 -7.59
C ILE A 80 3.02 -1.69 -7.76
N LYS A 81 2.45 -0.50 -7.56
CA LYS A 81 3.17 0.78 -7.50
C LYS A 81 2.52 1.71 -6.48
N MET A 82 3.32 2.58 -5.89
CA MET A 82 2.89 3.63 -4.97
C MET A 82 3.63 4.93 -5.26
N ALA A 83 2.97 6.05 -5.00
CA ALA A 83 3.56 7.38 -4.95
C ALA A 83 2.92 8.16 -3.80
N ASP A 84 3.69 9.07 -3.21
CA ASP A 84 3.15 10.02 -2.24
C ASP A 84 2.14 10.95 -2.94
N ALA A 85 0.96 11.12 -2.35
CA ALA A 85 -0.10 11.94 -2.93
C ALA A 85 0.21 13.45 -2.87
N GLU A 86 1.20 13.87 -2.08
CA GLU A 86 1.54 15.29 -1.88
C GLU A 86 2.71 15.81 -2.74
N ASN A 87 3.33 14.99 -3.58
CA ASN A 87 4.55 15.36 -4.31
C ASN A 87 4.44 15.16 -5.85
N ILE A 88 3.49 15.88 -6.47
CA ILE A 88 3.34 16.01 -7.93
C ILE A 88 3.63 17.44 -8.37
#